data_AF-A0A7V5PPK7-F1
#
_entry.id   AF-A0A7V5PPK7-F1
#
_cell.length_a   1.000
_cell.length_b   1.000
_cell.length_c   1.000
_cell.angle_alpha   90.00
_cell.angle_beta   90.00
_cell.angle_gamma   90.00
#
_symmetry.space_group_name_H-M   'P 1'
#
loop_
_entity.id
_entity.type
_entity.pdbx_description
1 polymer ?
#
loop_
_entity_poly.entity_id
_entity_poly.type
_entity_poly.pdbx_seq_one_letter_code
_entity_poly.pdbx_strand_id
1 'polypeptide(L)' 'MKLTDTSEAGLEKLICTALTGSSCQSGESGSRVAEQRPPYGGAGYFCGDSGDYDRDYCVDLYQLMVFMKDTQPEIASALD' A
#
# COMPACT_ATOMS: atom_id res chain seq x y z
N MET A 1 -11.34 -25.97 -17.52
CA MET A 1 -10.57 -24.97 -16.75
C MET A 1 -11.04 -23.59 -17.20
N LYS A 2 -11.38 -22.69 -16.27
CA LYS A 2 -11.52 -21.27 -16.62
C LYS A 2 -10.11 -20.76 -16.95
N LEU A 3 -9.96 -20.05 -18.06
CA LEU A 3 -8.69 -19.40 -18.40
C LEU A 3 -8.45 -18.29 -17.37
N THR A 4 -7.26 -18.25 -16.78
CA THR A 4 -6.86 -17.15 -15.91
C THR A 4 -6.78 -15.88 -16.74
N ASP A 5 -7.38 -14.79 -16.25
CA ASP A 5 -7.26 -13.48 -16.89
C ASP A 5 -5.82 -12.98 -16.73
N THR A 6 -5.10 -12.89 -17.85
CA THR A 6 -3.72 -12.40 -17.92
C THR A 6 -3.63 -10.99 -18.52
N SER A 7 -4.74 -10.26 -18.60
CA SER A 7 -4.69 -8.82 -18.87
C SER A 7 -3.91 -8.08 -17.78
N GLU A 8 -3.47 -6.85 -18.04
CA GLU A 8 -2.77 -6.01 -17.05
C GLU A 8 -3.59 -5.88 -15.75
N ALA A 9 -4.87 -5.54 -15.86
CA ALA A 9 -5.79 -5.45 -14.73
C ALA A 9 -6.02 -6.81 -14.03
N GLY A 10 -6.07 -7.90 -14.80
CA GLY A 10 -6.19 -9.26 -14.26
C GLY A 10 -4.97 -9.66 -13.44
N LEU A 11 -3.77 -9.38 -13.95
CA LEU A 11 -2.51 -9.64 -13.28
C LEU A 11 -2.32 -8.75 -12.05
N GLU A 12 -2.61 -7.45 -12.14
CA GLU A 12 -2.55 -6.52 -11.02
C GLU A 12 -3.44 -7.01 -9.87
N LYS A 13 -4.70 -7.34 -10.15
CA LYS A 13 -5.62 -7.86 -9.14
C LYS A 13 -5.09 -9.11 -8.44
N LEU A 14 -4.51 -10.05 -9.20
CA LEU A 14 -3.93 -11.27 -8.65
C LEU A 14 -2.72 -10.97 -7.75
N ILE A 15 -1.82 -10.09 -8.21
CA ILE A 15 -0.61 -9.70 -7.47
C ILE A 15 -0.99 -8.97 -6.18
N CYS A 16 -1.85 -7.96 -6.25
CA CYS A 16 -2.32 -7.21 -5.09
C CYS A 16 -2.95 -8.15 -4.06
N THR A 17 -3.88 -9.02 -4.50
CA THR A 17 -4.56 -9.95 -3.58
C THR A 17 -3.55 -10.89 -2.91
N ALA A 18 -2.56 -11.39 -3.66
CA ALA A 18 -1.54 -12.29 -3.11
C ALA A 18 -0.59 -11.59 -2.12
N LEU A 19 -0.21 -10.34 -2.39
CA LEU A 19 0.80 -9.61 -1.61
C LEU A 19 0.21 -8.86 -0.42
N THR A 20 -0.98 -8.28 -0.56
CA THR A 20 -1.60 -7.41 0.44
C THR A 20 -2.83 -8.04 1.08
N GLY A 21 -3.40 -9.09 0.49
CA GLY A 21 -4.69 -9.66 0.90
C GLY A 21 -5.91 -8.92 0.33
N SER A 22 -5.71 -7.82 -0.42
CA SER A 22 -6.75 -6.97 -1.01
C SER A 22 -6.47 -6.73 -2.49
N SER A 23 -7.49 -6.42 -3.28
CA SER A 23 -7.32 -6.17 -4.72
C SER A 23 -6.72 -4.80 -5.05
N CYS A 24 -6.44 -3.96 -4.03
CA CYS A 24 -5.97 -2.58 -4.15
C CYS A 24 -6.77 -1.70 -5.14
N GLN A 25 -8.04 -2.04 -5.42
CA GLN A 25 -8.87 -1.29 -6.36
C GLN A 25 -9.26 0.07 -5.78
N SER A 26 -8.91 1.14 -6.51
CA SER A 26 -9.22 2.52 -6.16
C SER A 26 -10.72 2.77 -6.29
N GLY A 27 -11.53 2.39 -5.29
CA GLY A 27 -12.97 2.64 -5.34
C GLY A 27 -13.85 2.13 -4.20
N GLU A 28 -13.43 1.16 -3.38
CA GLU A 28 -14.36 0.52 -2.43
C GLU A 28 -14.29 1.03 -0.98
N SER A 29 -13.40 1.96 -0.67
CA SER A 29 -13.45 2.64 0.63
C SER A 29 -13.04 4.10 0.47
N GLY A 30 -13.96 5.01 0.80
CA GLY A 30 -13.67 6.44 1.01
C GLY A 30 -12.73 6.70 2.20
N SER A 31 -12.04 5.67 2.69
CA SER A 31 -10.98 5.76 3.67
C SER A 31 -9.65 5.86 2.93
N ARG A 32 -9.18 7.10 2.78
CA ARG A 32 -7.87 7.50 2.23
C ARG A 32 -6.73 7.18 3.21
N VAL A 33 -6.86 6.08 3.96
CA VAL A 33 -5.96 5.65 5.01
C VAL A 33 -5.40 4.32 4.55
N ALA A 34 -4.07 4.22 4.48
CA ALA A 34 -3.38 2.97 4.19
C ALA A 34 -4.03 1.82 4.97
N GLU A 35 -4.58 0.83 4.25
CA GLU A 35 -5.32 -0.26 4.88
C GLU A 35 -4.45 -0.92 5.95
N GLN A 36 -5.01 -1.07 7.15
CA GLN A 36 -4.33 -1.72 8.27
C GLN A 36 -3.98 -3.16 7.86
N ARG A 37 -2.74 -3.60 8.17
CA ARG A 37 -2.26 -4.95 7.86
C ARG A 37 -3.33 -5.99 8.20
N PRO A 38 -3.85 -6.79 7.25
CA PRO A 38 -4.77 -7.84 7.62
C PRO A 38 -4.06 -8.80 8.59
N PRO A 39 -4.71 -9.20 9.70
CA PRO A 39 -4.09 -10.07 10.70
C PRO A 39 -3.79 -11.48 10.14
N TYR A 40 -4.39 -11.85 9.00
CA TYR A 40 -4.16 -13.10 8.29
C TYR A 40 -4.30 -12.86 6.78
N GLY A 41 -3.30 -13.26 5.98
CA GLY A 41 -3.27 -13.08 4.53
C GLY A 41 -2.22 -12.06 4.04
N GLY A 42 -1.92 -12.11 2.74
CA GLY A 42 -0.85 -11.31 2.13
C GLY A 42 0.58 -11.82 2.43
N ALA A 43 1.56 -11.33 1.68
CA ALA A 43 2.98 -11.58 1.88
C ALA A 43 3.66 -10.48 2.73
N GLY A 44 2.86 -9.68 3.46
CA GLY A 44 3.34 -8.59 4.30
C GLY A 44 3.49 -7.23 3.60
N TYR A 45 2.92 -7.09 2.40
CA TYR A 45 2.82 -5.80 1.70
C TYR A 45 1.51 -5.08 2.05
N PHE A 46 1.48 -3.78 1.78
CA PHE A 46 0.33 -2.90 2.00
C PHE A 46 -0.13 -2.31 0.67
N CYS A 47 -1.44 -2.07 0.52
CA CYS A 47 -1.93 -1.19 -0.55
C CYS A 47 -1.66 0.26 -0.13
N GLY A 48 -0.76 0.95 -0.83
CA GLY A 48 -0.48 2.38 -0.64
C GLY A 48 -1.39 3.27 -1.48
N ASP A 49 -1.29 4.59 -1.28
CA ASP A 49 -1.91 5.60 -2.15
C ASP A 49 -0.86 6.12 -3.14
N SER A 50 -1.19 6.07 -4.43
CA SER A 50 -0.33 6.63 -5.49
C SER A 50 -0.05 8.13 -5.34
N GLY A 51 -0.93 8.87 -4.65
CA GLY A 51 -0.76 10.29 -4.37
C GLY A 51 0.29 10.61 -3.31
N ASP A 52 0.60 9.66 -2.43
CA ASP A 52 1.65 9.79 -1.40
C ASP A 52 3.02 9.31 -1.91
N TYR A 53 3.07 8.75 -3.12
CA TYR A 53 4.30 8.26 -3.73
C TYR A 53 5.05 9.39 -4.46
N ASP A 54 6.20 9.79 -3.91
CA ASP A 54 7.13 10.69 -4.54
C ASP A 54 7.92 9.96 -5.63
N ARG A 55 7.76 10.42 -6.88
CA ARG A 55 8.37 9.78 -8.06
C ARG A 55 9.82 10.16 -8.29
N ASP A 56 10.27 11.29 -7.74
CA ASP A 56 11.65 11.76 -7.89
C ASP A 56 12.58 10.97 -6.98
N TYR A 57 12.08 10.61 -5.79
CA TYR A 57 12.81 9.85 -4.77
C TYR A 57 12.35 8.40 -4.63
N CYS A 58 11.34 7.97 -5.40
CA CYS A 58 10.78 6.62 -5.38
C CYS A 58 10.34 6.16 -3.98
N VAL A 59 9.76 7.06 -3.18
CA VAL A 59 9.41 6.82 -1.78
C VAL A 59 7.96 7.14 -1.50
N ASP A 60 7.30 6.29 -0.71
CA ASP A 60 6.00 6.59 -0.12
C ASP A 60 6.21 7.48 1.10
N LEU A 61 5.86 8.76 0.98
CA LEU A 61 6.11 9.76 2.03
C LEU A 61 5.26 9.52 3.27
N TYR A 62 4.04 9.01 3.09
CA TYR A 62 3.17 8.68 4.21
C TYR A 62 3.78 7.55 5.04
N GLN A 63 4.19 6.45 4.39
CA GLN A 63 4.81 5.31 5.08
C GLN A 63 6.16 5.67 5.70
N LEU A 64 6.94 6.53 5.05
CA LEU A 64 8.18 7.06 5.63
C LEU A 64 7.88 7.84 6.93
N MET A 65 6.89 8.72 6.92
CA MET A 65 6.52 9.49 8.11
C MET A 65 5.98 8.59 9.23
N VAL A 66 5.18 7.56 8.90
CA VAL A 66 4.74 6.56 9.88
C VAL A 66 5.93 5.83 10.50
N PHE A 67 6.87 5.36 9.69
CA PHE A 67 8.08 4.70 10.16
C PHE A 67 8.93 5.61 11.05
N MET A 68 9.11 6.87 10.67
CA MET A 68 9.88 7.83 11.45
C MET A 68 9.20 8.16 12.79
N LYS A 69 7.87 8.31 12.81
CA LYS A 69 7.12 8.54 14.05
C LYS A 69 7.24 7.37 15.03
N ASP A 70 7.27 6.13 14.51
CA ASP A 70 7.39 4.92 15.32
C ASP A 70 8.82 4.68 15.84
N THR A 71 9.83 4.98 15.02
CA THR A 71 11.24 4.63 15.34
C THR A 71 12.08 5.80 15.85
N GLN A 72 11.76 7.03 15.45
CA GLN A 72 12.58 8.24 15.65
C GLN A 72 11.68 9.47 15.92
N PRO A 73 10.91 9.48 17.02
CA PRO A 73 9.88 10.49 17.25
C PRO A 73 10.42 11.93 17.33
N GLU A 74 11.61 12.13 17.89
CA GLU A 74 12.23 13.46 17.97
C GLU A 74 12.54 14.06 16.59
N ILE A 75 13.02 13.22 15.66
CA ILE A 75 13.33 13.65 14.29
C ILE A 75 12.03 13.89 13.52
N ALA A 76 11.03 13.02 13.70
CA ALA A 76 9.72 13.19 13.08
C ALA A 76 9.06 14.52 13.48
N SER A 77 9.16 14.93 14.75
CA SER A 77 8.63 16.23 15.21
C SER A 77 9.36 17.44 14.62
N ALA A 78 10.60 17.30 14.16
CA ALA A 78 11.32 18.39 13.50
C ALA A 78 10.96 18.56 12.02
N LEU A 79 10.23 17.60 11.43
CA LEU A 79 9.80 17.56 10.03
C LEU A 79 8.31 17.87 9.84
N ASP A 80 7.52 17.90 10.93
CA ASP A 80 6.12 18.34 10.93
C ASP A 80 6.02 19.89 10.77
#